data_AF-A0A849RS21-F1
#
_entry.id   AF-A0A849RS21-F1
#
_cell.length_a   1.000
_cell.length_b   1.000
_cell.length_c   1.000
_cell.angle_alpha   90.00
_cell.angle_beta   90.00
_cell.angle_gamma   90.00
#
_symmetry.space_group_name_H-M   'P 1'
#
loop_
_entity.id
_entity.type
_entity.pdbx_description
1 polymer ?
#
loop_
_entity_poly.entity_id
_entity_poly.type
_entity_poly.pdbx_seq_one_letter_code
_entity_poly.pdbx_strand_id
1 'polypeptide(L)'
;MVKRKGDKTFPDRAAFKRLGSKSQRAAKVLEYCRTHEGYEDIIPFCAQAVIVRPLDADEESSEGRAPGYVYLVRHGTRREYKIGRTNNPIRREGEIGIELPEQLEPVHQIKTDDPGGVESYWHRRFAEKRKNGEWFALSVEDVRVFKRWKRIY
;
A
#
# COMPACT_ATOMS: atom_id res chain seq x y z
N MET A 1 -11.95 -21.53 -10.78
CA MET A 1 -12.13 -21.09 -12.19
C MET A 1 -12.01 -22.32 -13.10
N VAL A 2 -13.13 -22.85 -13.60
CA VAL A 2 -13.19 -24.14 -14.33
C VAL A 2 -13.11 -23.97 -15.87
N LYS A 3 -13.44 -22.79 -16.41
CA LYS A 3 -13.54 -22.55 -17.88
C LYS A 3 -12.21 -22.49 -18.64
N ARG A 4 -11.08 -22.15 -18.01
CA ARG A 4 -9.77 -22.07 -18.70
C ARG A 4 -9.25 -23.44 -19.16
N LYS A 5 -9.64 -24.54 -18.50
CA LYS A 5 -9.19 -25.89 -18.89
C LYS A 5 -9.72 -26.32 -20.26
N GLY A 6 -10.77 -25.69 -20.78
CA GLY A 6 -11.39 -26.05 -22.06
C GLY A 6 -11.19 -25.04 -23.20
N ASP A 7 -10.82 -23.79 -22.91
CA ASP A 7 -10.75 -22.73 -23.92
C ASP A 7 -9.51 -21.84 -23.73
N LYS A 8 -8.63 -21.81 -24.76
CA LYS A 8 -7.37 -21.05 -24.75
C LYS A 8 -7.57 -19.55 -25.02
N THR A 9 -8.75 -19.14 -25.49
CA THR A 9 -9.11 -17.71 -25.68
C THR A 9 -9.63 -17.08 -24.40
N PHE A 10 -10.00 -17.90 -23.42
CA PHE A 10 -10.44 -17.44 -22.11
C PHE A 10 -9.26 -16.82 -21.32
N PRO A 11 -9.39 -15.56 -20.87
CA PRO A 11 -8.30 -14.83 -20.24
C PRO A 11 -7.83 -15.49 -18.94
N ASP A 12 -6.51 -15.54 -18.76
CA ASP A 12 -5.90 -15.96 -17.50
C ASP A 12 -6.17 -14.93 -16.38
N ARG A 13 -6.10 -15.35 -15.11
CA ARG A 13 -6.18 -14.45 -13.95
C ARG A 13 -5.16 -13.30 -14.04
N ALA A 14 -3.99 -13.52 -14.63
CA ALA A 14 -3.00 -12.48 -14.87
C ALA A 14 -3.43 -11.44 -15.94
N ALA A 15 -4.37 -11.77 -16.82
CA ALA A 15 -4.88 -10.84 -17.84
C ALA A 15 -5.66 -9.65 -17.25
N PHE A 16 -6.06 -9.75 -15.97
CA PHE A 16 -6.65 -8.63 -15.24
C PHE A 16 -5.60 -7.74 -14.57
N LYS A 17 -4.34 -8.18 -14.41
CA LYS A 17 -3.26 -7.36 -13.82
C LYS A 17 -2.90 -6.16 -14.70
N ARG A 18 -2.92 -6.32 -16.03
CA ARG A 18 -2.70 -5.22 -17.00
C ARG A 18 -3.77 -4.13 -16.95
N LEU A 19 -4.94 -4.41 -16.36
CA LEU A 19 -6.07 -3.47 -16.34
C LEU A 19 -6.02 -2.47 -15.18
N GLY A 20 -5.04 -2.60 -14.28
CA GLY A 20 -4.83 -1.72 -13.14
C GLY A 20 -5.40 -2.28 -11.83
N SER A 21 -5.47 -1.43 -10.81
CA SER A 21 -6.03 -1.75 -9.49
C SER A 21 -7.51 -2.13 -9.58
N LYS A 22 -8.06 -2.70 -8.49
CA LYS A 22 -9.50 -3.04 -8.39
C LYS A 22 -10.39 -1.84 -8.73
N SER A 23 -10.09 -0.66 -8.21
CA SER A 23 -10.83 0.58 -8.50
C SER A 23 -10.68 1.02 -9.95
N GLN A 24 -9.48 0.91 -10.54
CA GLN A 24 -9.26 1.20 -11.97
C GLN A 24 -10.02 0.23 -12.88
N ARG A 25 -10.08 -1.05 -12.50
CA ARG A 25 -10.90 -2.06 -13.19
C ARG A 25 -12.39 -1.74 -13.07
N ALA A 26 -12.87 -1.41 -11.87
CA ALA A 26 -14.26 -1.02 -11.64
C ALA A 26 -14.66 0.23 -12.45
N ALA A 27 -13.78 1.22 -12.56
CA ALA A 27 -14.00 2.40 -13.40
C ALA A 27 -14.13 2.06 -14.90
N LYS A 28 -13.24 1.20 -15.42
CA LYS A 28 -13.32 0.74 -16.82
C LYS A 28 -14.56 -0.09 -17.11
N VAL A 29 -14.97 -0.96 -16.18
CA VAL A 29 -16.22 -1.73 -16.31
C VAL A 29 -17.41 -0.78 -16.30
N LEU A 30 -17.42 0.22 -15.44
CA LEU A 30 -18.50 1.20 -15.36
C LEU A 30 -18.61 2.04 -16.64
N GLU A 31 -17.49 2.45 -17.24
CA GLU A 31 -17.47 3.12 -18.55
C GLU A 31 -18.01 2.21 -19.66
N TYR A 32 -17.62 0.94 -19.65
CA TYR A 32 -18.12 -0.05 -20.61
C TYR A 32 -19.64 -0.28 -20.47
N CYS A 33 -20.14 -0.44 -19.24
CA CYS A 33 -21.56 -0.66 -18.96
C CYS A 33 -22.43 0.58 -19.29
N ARG A 34 -21.85 1.78 -19.27
CA ARG A 34 -22.56 3.01 -19.69
C ARG A 34 -22.65 3.18 -21.20
N THR A 35 -21.75 2.55 -21.96
CA THR A 35 -21.66 2.67 -23.42
C THR A 35 -22.37 1.53 -24.16
N HIS A 36 -22.84 0.50 -23.44
CA HIS A 36 -23.50 -0.67 -24.00
C HIS A 36 -24.85 -0.89 -23.31
N GLU A 37 -25.90 -1.12 -24.10
CA GLU A 37 -27.24 -1.44 -23.59
C GLU A 37 -27.29 -2.85 -22.95
N GLY A 38 -28.18 -3.03 -21.97
CA GLY A 38 -28.39 -4.33 -21.29
C GLY A 38 -27.59 -4.55 -20.00
N TYR A 39 -26.87 -3.53 -19.51
CA TYR A 39 -26.06 -3.61 -18.28
C TYR A 39 -26.55 -2.66 -17.17
N GLU A 40 -27.76 -2.13 -17.28
CA GLU A 40 -28.31 -1.14 -16.35
C GLU A 40 -28.34 -1.63 -14.90
N ASP A 41 -28.60 -2.92 -14.70
CA ASP A 41 -28.68 -3.55 -13.39
C ASP A 41 -27.32 -3.61 -12.66
N ILE A 42 -26.21 -3.63 -13.40
CA ILE A 42 -24.85 -3.74 -12.82
C ILE A 42 -24.15 -2.39 -12.60
N ILE A 43 -24.65 -1.31 -13.21
CA ILE A 43 -24.18 0.06 -13.00
C ILE A 43 -24.17 0.46 -11.51
N PRO A 44 -25.25 0.24 -10.70
CA PRO A 44 -25.25 0.62 -9.29
C PRO A 44 -24.21 -0.17 -8.46
N PHE A 45 -23.95 -1.43 -8.81
CA PHE A 45 -22.93 -2.24 -8.13
C PHE A 45 -21.51 -1.76 -8.49
N CYS A 46 -21.26 -1.46 -9.76
CA CYS A 46 -19.99 -0.91 -10.21
C CYS A 46 -19.73 0.48 -9.62
N ALA A 47 -20.78 1.32 -9.54
CA ALA A 47 -20.68 2.65 -8.94
C ALA A 47 -20.33 2.57 -7.46
N GLN A 48 -20.94 1.66 -6.70
CA GLN A 48 -20.56 1.42 -5.31
C GLN A 48 -19.11 0.93 -5.17
N ALA A 49 -18.65 0.04 -6.06
CA ALA A 49 -17.26 -0.42 -6.06
C ALA A 49 -16.23 0.68 -6.41
N VAL A 50 -16.64 1.76 -7.09
CA VAL A 50 -15.82 2.94 -7.37
C VAL A 50 -15.88 3.97 -6.21
N ILE A 51 -17.03 4.08 -5.53
CA ILE A 51 -17.26 5.04 -4.42
C ILE A 51 -16.65 4.55 -3.09
N VAL A 52 -16.57 3.23 -2.88
CA VAL A 52 -15.82 2.65 -1.76
C VAL A 52 -14.33 2.89 -2.03
N ARG A 53 -13.90 4.04 -1.50
CA ARG A 53 -12.59 4.72 -1.45
C ARG A 53 -11.38 4.09 -2.19
N PRO A 54 -10.47 4.94 -2.72
CA PRO A 54 -9.15 4.56 -3.24
C PRO A 54 -8.15 4.02 -2.18
N LEU A 55 -8.63 3.46 -1.07
CA LEU A 55 -7.82 2.86 -0.01
C LEU A 55 -7.57 1.35 -0.24
N ASP A 56 -8.27 0.73 -1.18
CA ASP A 56 -8.06 -0.65 -1.63
C ASP A 56 -7.00 -0.72 -2.75
N ALA A 57 -5.92 0.04 -2.59
CA ALA A 57 -4.70 -0.22 -3.33
C ALA A 57 -3.99 -1.42 -2.66
N ASP A 58 -4.24 -2.59 -3.22
CA ASP A 58 -3.48 -3.85 -3.06
C ASP A 58 -3.98 -4.84 -1.98
N GLU A 59 -5.23 -5.29 -2.10
CA GLU A 59 -5.61 -6.63 -1.61
C GLU A 59 -5.57 -7.65 -2.76
N GLU A 60 -4.37 -7.98 -3.25
CA GLU A 60 -4.16 -9.20 -4.04
C GLU A 60 -2.89 -9.94 -3.58
N SER A 61 -3.11 -11.08 -2.91
CA SER A 61 -2.20 -12.23 -2.69
C SER A 61 -1.09 -12.12 -1.62
N SER A 62 -1.47 -12.37 -0.36
CA SER A 62 -0.58 -12.72 0.76
C SER A 62 -0.20 -14.20 0.79
N GLU A 63 -0.01 -14.83 -0.38
CA GLU A 63 0.53 -16.18 -0.50
C GLU A 63 1.79 -16.11 -1.35
N GLY A 64 2.93 -15.83 -0.70
CA GLY A 64 4.27 -15.97 -1.29
C GLY A 64 5.03 -14.66 -1.58
N ARG A 65 4.57 -13.49 -1.13
CA ARG A 65 5.36 -12.25 -1.25
C ARG A 65 6.47 -12.24 -0.19
N ALA A 66 7.67 -11.85 -0.60
CA ALA A 66 8.75 -11.63 0.36
C ALA A 66 8.32 -10.53 1.36
N PRO A 67 8.60 -10.70 2.66
CA PRO A 67 8.09 -9.79 3.68
C PRO A 67 8.65 -8.38 3.47
N GLY A 68 7.75 -7.40 3.39
CA GLY A 68 8.09 -5.98 3.35
C GLY A 68 8.36 -5.40 4.73
N TYR A 69 8.78 -4.14 4.74
CA TYR A 69 9.06 -3.36 5.94
C TYR A 69 8.48 -1.96 5.81
N VAL A 70 7.79 -1.51 6.84
CA VAL A 70 7.41 -0.10 7.02
C VAL A 70 8.35 0.50 8.04
N TYR A 71 8.97 1.64 7.73
CA TYR A 71 10.00 2.24 8.55
C TYR A 71 9.65 3.64 8.99
N LEU A 72 10.27 4.04 10.10
CA LEU A 72 10.28 5.37 10.63
C LEU A 72 11.74 5.84 10.68
N VAL A 73 12.06 6.88 9.92
CA VAL A 73 13.36 7.58 10.01
C VAL A 73 13.16 8.94 10.61
N ARG A 74 14.16 9.42 11.34
CA ARG A 74 14.20 10.76 11.91
C ARG A 74 15.27 11.56 11.19
N HIS A 75 14.97 12.83 10.90
CA HIS A 75 15.98 13.78 10.47
C HIS A 75 16.90 14.11 11.66
N GLY A 76 18.20 13.84 11.58
CA GLY A 76 19.13 13.83 12.73
C GLY A 76 18.97 15.05 13.66
N THR A 77 19.00 16.26 13.09
CA THR A 77 18.93 17.51 13.88
C THR A 77 17.50 18.03 14.14
N ARG A 78 16.47 17.50 13.48
CA ARG A 78 15.09 18.05 13.54
C ARG A 78 14.12 17.04 14.14
N ARG A 79 13.02 17.53 14.75
CA ARG A 79 11.93 16.66 15.25
C ARG A 79 10.97 16.26 14.11
N GLU A 80 11.55 15.90 12.99
CA GLU A 80 10.83 15.54 11.77
C GLU A 80 11.09 14.07 11.49
N TYR A 81 10.01 13.37 11.20
CA TYR A 81 10.03 11.93 10.97
C TYR A 81 9.43 11.63 9.60
N LYS A 82 10.01 10.67 8.90
CA LYS A 82 9.46 10.18 7.63
C LYS A 82 9.03 8.73 7.81
N ILE A 83 7.84 8.44 7.30
CA ILE A 83 7.25 7.11 7.28
C ILE A 83 7.22 6.65 5.83
N GLY A 84 7.90 5.55 5.54
CA GLY A 84 7.91 4.95 4.21
C GLY A 84 7.93 3.44 4.30
N ARG A 85 7.84 2.80 3.14
CA ARG A 85 7.94 1.36 3.01
C ARG A 85 9.06 0.93 2.08
N THR A 86 9.47 -0.32 2.26
CA THR A 86 10.51 -0.95 1.47
C THR A 86 10.30 -2.47 1.48
N ASN A 87 10.73 -3.15 0.43
CA ASN A 87 10.78 -4.61 0.39
C ASN A 87 12.08 -5.17 1.00
N ASN A 88 13.07 -4.31 1.25
CA ASN A 88 14.37 -4.67 1.83
C ASN A 88 14.49 -4.11 3.25
N PRO A 89 15.09 -4.85 4.19
CA PRO A 89 15.33 -4.35 5.53
C PRO A 89 16.24 -3.12 5.48
N ILE A 90 15.91 -2.10 6.28
CA ILE A 90 16.79 -0.95 6.52
C ILE A 90 17.82 -1.36 7.57
N ARG A 91 19.10 -1.10 7.31
CA ARG A 91 20.19 -1.36 8.25
C ARG A 91 21.07 -0.12 8.34
N ARG A 92 21.76 0.02 9.47
CA ARG A 92 22.77 1.09 9.64
C ARG A 92 24.03 0.69 8.85
N GLU A 93 24.72 1.69 8.34
CA GLU A 93 25.90 1.65 7.48
C GLU A 93 26.75 0.37 7.61
N GLY A 94 26.96 -0.36 6.50
CA GLY A 94 27.94 -1.46 6.43
C GLY A 94 27.45 -2.88 6.08
N GLU A 95 26.14 -3.12 5.91
CA GLU A 95 25.63 -4.44 5.48
C GLU A 95 24.52 -4.30 4.41
N ILE A 96 24.56 -5.18 3.40
CA ILE A 96 23.68 -5.17 2.21
C ILE A 96 22.20 -5.02 2.61
N GLY A 97 21.66 -3.82 2.37
CA GLY A 97 20.34 -3.30 2.72
C GLY A 97 20.23 -1.84 2.27
N ILE A 98 19.05 -1.20 2.37
CA ILE A 98 18.91 0.19 1.90
C ILE A 98 19.75 1.13 2.77
N GLU A 99 20.74 1.76 2.15
CA GLU A 99 21.59 2.78 2.76
C GLU A 99 20.82 4.09 2.88
N LEU A 100 20.73 4.60 4.12
CA LEU A 100 20.17 5.92 4.40
C LEU A 100 21.30 6.95 4.43
N PRO A 101 21.10 8.17 3.93
CA PRO A 101 22.08 9.24 4.06
C PRO A 101 22.37 9.52 5.55
N GLU A 102 23.61 9.87 5.90
CA GLU A 102 24.08 10.10 7.30
C GLU A 102 23.16 11.02 8.13
N GLN A 103 22.45 11.94 7.48
CA GLN A 103 21.53 12.86 8.14
C GLN A 103 20.19 12.22 8.56
N LEU A 104 19.92 10.97 8.16
CA LEU A 104 18.70 10.24 8.46
C LEU A 104 18.96 9.07 9.39
N GLU A 105 18.44 9.16 10.61
CA GLU A 105 18.58 8.14 11.62
C GLU A 105 17.40 7.16 11.56
N PRO A 106 17.63 5.84 11.31
CA PRO A 106 16.57 4.85 11.39
C PRO A 106 16.11 4.67 12.84
N VAL A 107 14.83 4.97 13.10
CA VAL A 107 14.22 4.92 14.43
C VAL A 107 13.62 3.56 14.72
N HIS A 108 12.85 3.01 13.78
CA HIS A 108 12.13 1.75 13.93
C HIS A 108 11.66 1.18 12.59
N GLN A 109 11.49 -0.13 12.51
CA GLN A 109 10.89 -0.81 11.35
C GLN A 109 9.90 -1.89 11.78
N ILE A 110 8.87 -2.08 10.97
CA ILE A 110 7.79 -3.03 11.17
C ILE A 110 7.83 -4.00 9.99
N LYS A 111 8.07 -5.29 10.26
CA LYS A 111 8.02 -6.33 9.23
C LYS A 111 6.55 -6.69 8.94
N THR A 112 6.13 -6.67 7.69
CA THR A 112 4.74 -6.95 7.29
C THR A 112 4.67 -7.61 5.91
N ASP A 113 3.68 -8.48 5.69
CA ASP A 113 3.37 -9.02 4.35
C ASP A 113 2.64 -7.97 3.48
N ASP A 114 1.92 -7.04 4.13
CA ASP A 114 1.29 -5.89 3.47
C ASP A 114 1.95 -4.56 3.91
N PRO A 115 3.05 -4.15 3.27
CA PRO A 115 3.68 -2.86 3.55
C PRO A 115 2.83 -1.66 3.08
N GLY A 116 1.93 -1.86 2.11
CA GLY A 116 1.07 -0.80 1.56
C GLY A 116 -0.01 -0.36 2.54
N GLY A 117 -0.78 -1.29 3.08
CA GLY A 117 -1.85 -0.98 4.04
C GLY A 117 -1.31 -0.49 5.37
N VAL A 118 -0.19 -1.04 5.86
CA VAL A 118 0.44 -0.59 7.11
C VAL A 118 0.97 0.83 6.99
N GLU A 119 1.65 1.18 5.90
CA GLU A 119 2.07 2.57 5.63
C GLU A 119 0.84 3.49 5.58
N SER A 120 -0.18 3.12 4.81
CA SER A 120 -1.40 3.91 4.65
C SER A 120 -2.15 4.11 5.96
N TYR A 121 -2.13 3.13 6.86
CA TYR A 121 -2.68 3.25 8.20
C TYR A 121 -1.92 4.29 9.02
N TRP A 122 -0.59 4.24 9.05
CA TRP A 122 0.22 5.20 9.80
C TRP A 122 0.17 6.61 9.22
N HIS A 123 0.16 6.75 7.90
CA HIS A 123 -0.04 8.04 7.22
C HIS A 123 -1.39 8.65 7.58
N ARG A 124 -2.47 7.85 7.61
CA ARG A 124 -3.79 8.31 8.07
C ARG A 124 -3.79 8.67 9.55
N ARG A 125 -3.19 7.84 10.41
CA ARG A 125 -3.14 8.04 11.86
C ARG A 125 -2.37 9.30 12.24
N PHE A 126 -1.33 9.65 11.48
CA PHE A 126 -0.53 10.85 11.71
C PHE A 126 -0.83 11.99 10.73
N ALA A 127 -1.94 11.91 9.98
CA ALA A 127 -2.30 12.91 8.98
C ALA A 127 -2.38 14.32 9.57
N GLU A 128 -2.87 14.45 10.81
CA GLU A 128 -2.96 15.74 11.54
C GLU A 128 -1.59 16.35 11.88
N LYS A 129 -0.54 15.51 11.92
CA LYS A 129 0.85 15.91 12.23
C LYS A 129 1.73 15.97 10.99
N ARG A 130 1.13 15.82 9.80
CA ARG A 130 1.83 15.83 8.52
C ARG A 130 2.36 17.24 8.23
N LYS A 131 3.65 17.30 7.88
CA LYS A 131 4.36 18.48 7.38
C LYS A 131 4.46 18.38 5.86
N ASN A 132 5.34 19.18 5.24
CA ASN A 132 5.52 19.18 3.80
C ASN A 132 5.98 17.81 3.27
N GLY A 133 5.20 17.24 2.34
CA GLY A 133 5.53 15.97 1.68
C GLY A 133 5.28 14.72 2.53
N GLU A 134 6.35 13.96 2.79
CA GLU A 134 6.34 12.68 3.54
C GLU A 134 6.84 12.84 4.99
N TRP A 135 6.99 14.09 5.44
CA TRP A 135 7.50 14.42 6.77
C TRP A 135 6.36 14.63 7.76
N PHE A 136 6.58 14.23 9.01
CA PHE A 136 5.63 14.30 10.11
C PHE A 136 6.32 14.89 11.34
N ALA A 137 5.63 15.80 12.02
CA ALA A 137 6.07 16.33 13.32
C ALA A 137 5.54 15.42 14.44
N LEU A 138 6.15 14.25 14.59
CA LEU A 138 5.75 13.28 15.61
C LEU A 138 6.28 13.65 16.99
N SER A 139 5.43 13.46 18.00
CA SER A 139 5.80 13.58 19.40
C SER A 139 6.45 12.29 19.90
N VAL A 140 7.10 12.35 21.07
CA VAL A 140 7.74 11.17 21.68
C VAL A 140 6.72 10.04 21.91
N GLU A 141 5.48 10.41 22.25
CA GLU A 141 4.38 9.46 22.40
C GLU A 141 4.01 8.77 21.08
N ASP A 142 3.91 9.50 19.97
CA ASP A 142 3.63 8.92 18.65
C ASP A 142 4.70 7.91 18.24
N VAL A 143 5.97 8.25 18.46
CA VAL A 143 7.09 7.36 18.21
C VAL A 143 7.01 6.12 19.10
N ARG A 144 6.60 6.26 20.36
CA ARG A 144 6.37 5.11 21.25
C ARG A 144 5.25 4.21 20.72
N VAL A 145 4.14 4.77 20.26
CA VAL A 145 3.03 3.99 19.67
C VAL A 145 3.52 3.23 18.44
N PHE A 146 4.30 3.87 17.57
CA PHE A 146 4.91 3.22 16.39
C PHE A 146 5.87 2.08 16.80
N LYS A 147 6.75 2.32 17.78
CA LYS A 147 7.72 1.33 18.30
C LYS A 147 7.07 0.09 18.94
N ARG A 148 5.82 0.17 19.39
CA ARG A 148 5.11 -1.01 19.94
C ARG A 148 4.87 -2.09 18.88
N TRP A 149 4.88 -1.72 17.61
CA TRP A 149 4.59 -2.64 16.51
C TRP A 149 5.91 -3.20 15.99
N LYS A 150 6.15 -4.50 16.14
CA LYS A 150 7.40 -5.14 15.66
C LYS A 150 7.19 -5.93 14.37
N ARG A 151 6.10 -6.69 14.29
CA ARG A 151 5.77 -7.57 13.17
C ARG A 151 4.25 -7.65 13.03
N ILE A 152 3.75 -7.65 11.80
CA ILE A 152 2.33 -7.82 11.44
C ILE A 152 2.30 -8.88 10.33
N TYR A 153 1.40 -9.85 10.41
CA TYR A 153 1.19 -10.88 9.38
C TYR A 153 -0.30 -11.04 9.16
#